data_AF-E9I9D3-F1
#
_entry.id   AF-E9I9D3-F1
#
_cell.length_a   1.000
_cell.length_b   1.000
_cell.length_c   1.000
_cell.angle_alpha   90.00
_cell.angle_beta   90.00
_cell.angle_gamma   90.00
#
_symmetry.space_group_name_H-M   'P 1'
#
loop_
_entity.id
_entity.type
_entity.pdbx_description
1 polymer ?
#
loop_
_entity_poly.entity_id
_entity_poly.type
_entity_poly.pdbx_seq_one_letter_code
_entity_poly.pdbx_strand_id
1 'polypeptide(L)'
;MNCFVHWSKFMYKYYTSLSDEDIYPIPPDDYSNLFQDEIEDIPYYPVEQSDKRTSDCCCVCLVEKADHTFIPCGHLCCCIDCILKQQSKKCPICNTHFDSYMKIIIP
;
A
#
# COMPACT_ATOMS: atom_id res chain seq x y z
N MET A 1 -28.97 29.99 19.14
CA MET A 1 -29.38 28.93 18.20
C MET A 1 -29.69 29.59 16.86
N ASN A 2 -28.83 29.43 15.83
CA ASN A 2 -29.13 29.66 14.38
C ASN A 2 -27.89 29.80 13.47
N CYS A 3 -26.80 29.05 13.69
CA CYS A 3 -25.67 29.04 12.72
C CYS A 3 -25.54 27.74 11.90
N PHE A 4 -26.23 26.65 12.28
CA PHE A 4 -26.03 25.35 11.62
C PHE A 4 -26.89 25.10 10.38
N VAL A 5 -28.02 25.82 10.22
CA VAL A 5 -29.00 25.52 9.15
C VAL A 5 -28.76 26.26 7.84
N HIS A 6 -27.83 27.22 7.81
CA HIS A 6 -27.54 27.97 6.59
C HIS A 6 -26.49 27.27 5.70
N TRP A 7 -25.57 26.50 6.30
CA TRP A 7 -24.49 25.85 5.54
C TRP A 7 -24.96 24.60 4.78
N SER A 8 -25.90 23.84 5.36
CA SER A 8 -26.42 22.61 4.77
C SER A 8 -27.23 22.84 3.49
N LYS A 9 -28.01 23.95 3.40
CA LYS A 9 -28.71 24.32 2.16
C LYS A 9 -27.77 24.86 1.08
N PHE A 10 -26.64 25.48 1.46
CA PHE A 10 -25.67 26.02 0.51
C PHE A 10 -24.85 24.90 -0.15
N MET A 11 -24.41 23.91 0.64
CA MET A 11 -23.71 22.71 0.15
C MET A 11 -24.61 21.80 -0.70
N TYR A 12 -25.89 21.63 -0.33
CA TYR A 12 -26.81 20.78 -1.10
C TYR A 12 -27.09 21.37 -2.49
N LYS A 13 -27.26 22.70 -2.60
CA LYS A 13 -27.46 23.36 -3.90
C LYS A 13 -26.25 23.23 -4.83
N TYR A 14 -25.03 23.27 -4.27
CA TYR A 14 -23.79 23.13 -5.04
C TYR A 14 -23.56 21.70 -5.53
N TYR A 15 -24.00 20.71 -4.75
CA TYR A 15 -23.86 19.29 -5.08
C TYR A 15 -24.91 18.81 -6.10
N THR A 16 -26.11 19.41 -6.12
CA THR A 16 -27.20 18.98 -7.03
C THR A 16 -27.10 19.46 -8.48
N SER A 17 -26.02 20.16 -8.89
CA SER A 17 -25.84 20.61 -10.29
C SER A 17 -24.60 20.05 -10.98
N LEU A 18 -23.89 19.10 -10.37
CA LEU A 18 -22.74 18.44 -10.98
C LEU A 18 -23.17 17.05 -11.43
N SER A 19 -23.15 16.79 -12.73
CA SER A 19 -23.16 15.43 -13.26
C SER A 19 -21.94 14.68 -12.70
N ASP A 20 -22.10 13.38 -12.42
CA ASP A 20 -21.09 12.51 -11.81
C ASP A 20 -19.73 12.46 -12.55
N GLU A 21 -19.63 13.03 -13.75
CA GLU A 21 -18.39 13.08 -14.53
C GLU A 21 -17.37 14.13 -14.05
N ASP A 22 -17.79 15.12 -13.25
CA ASP A 22 -16.92 16.27 -12.89
C ASP A 22 -16.32 16.20 -11.47
N ILE A 23 -16.47 15.06 -10.76
CA ILE A 23 -16.05 14.95 -9.35
C ILE A 23 -14.52 14.80 -9.19
N TYR A 24 -13.81 14.39 -10.22
CA TYR A 24 -12.34 14.36 -10.22
C TYR A 24 -11.80 15.32 -11.27
N PRO A 25 -11.46 16.57 -10.90
CA PRO A 25 -10.60 17.38 -11.76
C PRO A 25 -9.26 16.65 -11.81
N ILE A 26 -9.01 15.96 -12.92
CA ILE A 26 -7.69 15.40 -13.24
C ILE A 26 -6.76 16.62 -13.26
N PRO A 27 -5.81 16.74 -12.32
CA PRO A 27 -4.86 17.85 -12.38
C PRO A 27 -4.15 17.75 -13.72
N PRO A 28 -3.82 18.89 -14.38
CA PRO A 28 -3.00 18.84 -15.58
C PRO A 28 -1.72 18.10 -15.19
N ASP A 29 -1.54 16.91 -15.74
CA ASP A 29 -0.30 16.18 -15.63
C ASP A 29 0.71 16.95 -16.47
N ASP A 30 1.84 17.36 -15.88
CA ASP A 30 2.97 17.92 -16.64
C ASP A 30 3.53 16.92 -17.70
N TYR A 31 2.94 15.72 -17.78
CA TYR A 31 3.27 14.66 -18.73
C TYR A 31 2.43 14.68 -20.02
N SER A 32 1.29 15.36 -20.09
CA SER A 32 0.42 15.25 -21.29
C SER A 32 0.96 16.02 -22.52
N ASN A 33 1.84 17.01 -22.32
CA ASN A 33 2.52 17.70 -23.43
C ASN A 33 3.76 16.94 -23.98
N LEU A 34 4.13 15.80 -23.41
CA LEU A 34 5.20 14.94 -23.95
C LEU A 34 4.69 13.96 -25.02
N PHE A 35 3.40 13.98 -25.35
CA PHE A 35 2.76 13.02 -26.26
C PHE A 35 2.03 13.67 -27.44
N GLN A 36 2.49 14.83 -27.92
CA GLN A 36 1.85 15.45 -29.10
C GLN A 36 2.47 15.11 -30.44
N ASP A 37 3.62 14.44 -30.47
CA ASP A 37 4.11 13.82 -31.69
C ASP A 37 4.35 12.32 -31.41
N GLU A 38 3.42 11.51 -31.93
CA GLU A 38 3.47 10.05 -32.09
C GLU A 38 3.62 9.21 -30.80
N ILE A 39 2.53 8.54 -30.40
CA ILE A 39 2.65 7.29 -29.64
C ILE A 39 3.30 6.28 -30.60
N GLU A 40 4.62 6.33 -30.74
CA GLU A 40 5.39 5.25 -31.34
C GLU A 40 5.17 4.00 -30.48
N ASP A 41 4.94 2.86 -31.12
CA ASP A 41 4.76 1.55 -30.50
C ASP A 41 5.84 1.30 -29.44
N ILE A 42 5.55 1.63 -28.18
CA ILE A 42 6.49 1.41 -27.08
C ILE A 42 6.74 -0.10 -27.05
N PRO A 43 7.97 -0.57 -27.37
CA PRO A 43 8.23 -1.99 -27.41
C PRO A 43 8.00 -2.55 -26.02
N TYR A 44 7.16 -3.58 -25.93
CA TYR A 44 6.96 -4.31 -24.69
C TYR A 44 8.29 -4.95 -24.31
N TYR A 45 9.00 -4.31 -23.37
CA TYR A 45 10.13 -4.92 -22.70
C TYR A 45 9.57 -5.86 -21.64
N PRO A 46 9.81 -7.18 -21.76
CA PRO A 46 9.50 -8.09 -20.67
C PRO A 46 10.26 -7.60 -19.45
N VAL A 47 9.53 -7.22 -18.40
CA VAL A 47 10.15 -7.01 -17.10
C VAL A 47 10.62 -8.40 -16.68
N GLU A 48 11.94 -8.64 -16.72
CA GLU A 48 12.50 -9.84 -16.13
C GLU A 48 12.16 -9.80 -14.64
N GLN A 49 11.15 -10.58 -14.25
CA GLN A 49 10.81 -10.83 -12.87
C GLN A 49 11.99 -11.60 -12.29
N SER A 50 12.94 -10.85 -11.73
CA SER A 50 13.88 -11.42 -10.79
C SER A 50 13.07 -11.81 -9.57
N ASP A 51 12.52 -13.02 -9.58
CA ASP A 51 11.91 -13.71 -8.45
C ASP A 51 12.94 -14.05 -7.37
N LYS A 52 13.88 -13.13 -7.13
CA LYS A 52 14.78 -13.11 -6.00
C LYS A 52 14.30 -12.02 -5.06
N ARG A 53 13.01 -12.06 -4.68
CA ARG A 53 12.71 -11.79 -3.27
C ARG A 53 13.58 -12.80 -2.56
N THR A 54 14.67 -12.34 -1.94
CA THR A 54 15.43 -13.17 -1.02
C THR A 54 14.39 -13.66 -0.02
N SER A 55 13.90 -14.89 -0.19
CA SER A 55 12.91 -15.54 0.68
C SER A 55 13.31 -15.47 2.14
N ASP A 56 14.59 -15.20 2.34
CA ASP A 56 15.32 -15.20 3.58
C ASP A 56 15.40 -13.79 4.20
N CYS A 57 14.99 -12.71 3.54
CA CYS A 57 15.05 -11.35 4.11
C CYS A 57 13.73 -10.94 4.78
N CYS A 58 13.83 -10.14 5.83
CA CYS A 58 12.69 -9.55 6.52
C CYS A 58 11.89 -8.67 5.55
N CYS A 59 10.58 -8.93 5.42
CA CYS A 59 9.71 -8.21 4.49
C CYS A 59 9.45 -6.74 4.90
N VAL A 60 9.89 -6.33 6.09
CA VAL A 60 9.69 -4.97 6.63
C VAL A 60 10.92 -4.10 6.38
N CYS A 61 12.11 -4.52 6.80
CA CYS A 61 13.33 -3.72 6.62
C CYS A 61 14.10 -4.05 5.34
N LEU A 62 13.92 -5.25 4.76
CA LEU A 62 14.67 -5.76 3.61
C LEU A 62 16.20 -5.79 3.81
N VAL A 63 16.66 -5.72 5.06
CA VAL A 63 18.09 -5.72 5.43
C VAL A 63 18.46 -7.02 6.14
N GLU A 64 17.76 -7.32 7.23
CA GLU A 64 18.04 -8.48 8.09
C GLU A 64 17.36 -9.75 7.59
N LYS A 65 17.83 -10.93 8.06
CA LYS A 65 17.21 -12.21 7.75
C LYS A 65 15.82 -12.34 8.40
N ALA A 66 14.85 -12.92 7.70
CA ALA A 66 13.58 -13.38 8.26
C ALA A 66 13.82 -14.69 9.01
N ASP A 67 14.10 -14.57 10.31
CA ASP A 67 14.38 -15.69 11.21
C ASP A 67 13.28 -15.88 12.28
N HIS A 68 12.21 -15.10 12.26
CA HIS A 68 11.11 -15.21 13.23
C HIS A 68 9.77 -15.52 12.55
N THR A 69 9.05 -16.48 13.13
CA THR A 69 7.68 -16.84 12.76
C THR A 69 6.67 -16.32 13.78
N PHE A 70 5.44 -16.07 13.35
CA PHE A 70 4.34 -15.60 14.19
C PHE A 70 3.42 -16.76 14.61
N ILE A 71 3.01 -16.82 15.89
CA ILE A 71 2.08 -17.82 16.41
C ILE A 71 0.70 -17.16 16.61
N PRO A 72 -0.40 -17.72 16.06
CA PRO A 72 -0.53 -19.08 15.53
C PRO A 72 -0.36 -19.25 14.00
N CYS A 73 -0.17 -18.18 13.22
CA CYS A 73 -0.27 -18.28 11.76
C CYS A 73 0.92 -18.98 11.06
N GLY A 74 2.08 -19.09 11.70
CA GLY A 74 3.25 -19.83 11.21
C GLY A 74 4.07 -19.16 10.10
N HIS A 75 3.74 -17.93 9.69
CA HIS A 75 4.49 -17.24 8.63
C HIS A 75 5.84 -16.72 9.11
N LEU A 76 6.91 -17.19 8.48
CA LEU A 76 8.30 -16.74 8.65
C LEU A 76 8.58 -15.57 7.69
N CYS A 77 8.56 -14.33 8.19
CA CYS A 77 8.74 -13.15 7.31
C CYS A 77 9.43 -11.94 7.97
N CYS A 78 9.75 -12.00 9.27
CA CYS A 78 10.29 -10.84 9.99
C CYS A 78 11.57 -11.16 10.78
N CYS A 79 12.40 -10.14 10.99
CA CYS A 79 13.47 -10.15 11.99
C CYS A 79 12.94 -9.65 13.35
N ILE A 80 13.71 -9.87 14.42
CA ILE A 80 13.33 -9.50 15.79
C ILE A 80 13.06 -8.00 15.95
N ASP A 81 13.90 -7.14 15.38
CA ASP A 81 13.80 -5.69 15.55
C ASP A 81 12.53 -5.12 14.95
N CYS A 82 12.14 -5.63 13.78
CA CYS A 82 10.90 -5.23 13.13
C CYS A 82 9.67 -5.70 13.91
N ILE A 83 9.71 -6.90 14.50
CA ILE A 83 8.61 -7.40 15.34
C ILE A 83 8.45 -6.51 16.59
N LEU A 84 9.53 -6.15 17.26
CA LEU A 84 9.49 -5.31 18.47
C LEU A 84 9.00 -3.88 18.18
N LYS A 85 9.34 -3.33 17.02
CA LYS A 85 8.86 -1.99 16.59
C LYS A 85 7.40 -2.01 16.12
N GLN A 86 6.85 -3.19 15.82
CA GLN A 86 5.54 -3.31 15.24
C GLN A 86 4.43 -3.14 16.29
N GLN A 87 3.64 -2.06 16.16
CA GLN A 87 2.54 -1.77 17.10
C GLN A 87 1.27 -2.60 16.81
N SER A 88 1.05 -3.01 15.56
CA SER A 88 -0.22 -3.63 15.16
C SER A 88 -0.42 -5.06 15.66
N LYS A 89 0.66 -5.75 16.10
CA LYS A 89 0.64 -7.17 16.51
C LYS A 89 -0.05 -8.11 15.50
N LYS A 90 0.05 -7.82 14.21
CA LYS A 90 -0.53 -8.62 13.11
C LYS A 90 0.52 -9.12 12.15
N CYS A 91 0.38 -10.35 11.67
CA CYS A 91 1.30 -10.88 10.66
C CYS A 91 1.23 -10.03 9.36
N PRO A 92 2.35 -9.58 8.78
CA PRO A 92 2.35 -8.83 7.52
C PRO A 92 1.84 -9.63 6.31
N ILE A 93 1.87 -10.96 6.39
CA ILE A 93 1.47 -11.85 5.28
C ILE A 93 -0.03 -12.10 5.28
N CYS A 94 -0.59 -12.50 6.43
CA CYS A 94 -1.99 -12.95 6.53
C CYS A 94 -2.88 -12.04 7.39
N ASN A 95 -2.33 -10.95 7.94
CA ASN A 95 -3.02 -9.98 8.79
C ASN A 95 -3.65 -10.57 10.07
N THR A 96 -3.32 -11.81 10.43
CA THR A 96 -3.78 -12.48 11.66
C THR A 96 -3.05 -11.90 12.87
N HIS A 97 -3.77 -11.65 13.97
CA HIS A 97 -3.17 -11.24 15.23
C HIS A 97 -2.29 -12.37 15.78
N PHE A 98 -1.09 -12.03 16.28
CA PHE A 98 -0.19 -13.00 16.87
C PHE A 98 -0.04 -12.77 18.38
N ASP A 99 0.03 -13.87 19.13
CA ASP A 99 0.20 -13.83 20.59
C ASP A 99 1.68 -13.92 20.99
N SER A 100 2.47 -14.63 20.19
CA SER A 100 3.90 -14.80 20.39
C SER A 100 4.62 -14.99 19.05
N TYR A 101 5.95 -14.92 19.09
CA TYR A 101 6.82 -15.18 17.95
C TYR A 101 7.95 -16.13 18.38
N MET A 102 8.48 -16.89 17.42
CA MET A 102 9.54 -17.87 17.67
C MET A 102 10.67 -17.70 16.66
N LYS A 103 11.91 -17.79 17.12
CA LYS A 103 13.09 -17.82 16.24
C LYS A 103 13.27 -19.21 15.64
N ILE A 104 13.42 -19.28 14.33
CA ILE A 104 13.62 -20.51 13.55
C ILE A 104 15.08 -20.57 13.10
N ILE A 105 15.72 -21.71 13.36
CA ILE A 105 17.06 -22.02 12.87
C ILE A 105 16.88 -23.06 11.76
N ILE A 106 17.09 -22.63 10.51
CA ILE A 106 17.11 -23.53 9.36
C ILE A 106 18.56 -24.05 9.25
N PRO A 107 18.79 -25.37 9.41
CA PRO A 107 20.12 -25.96 9.34
C PRO A 107 20.72 -25.94 7.93
#